data_AF-A0A3M1MC84-F1
#
_entry.id   AF-A0A3M1MC84-F1
#
_cell.length_a   1.000
_cell.length_b   1.000
_cell.length_c   1.000
_cell.angle_alpha   90.00
_cell.angle_beta   90.00
_cell.angle_gamma   90.00
#
_symmetry.space_group_name_H-M   'P 1'
#
loop_
_entity.id
_entity.type
_entity.pdbx_description
1 polymer ?
#
loop_
_entity_poly.entity_id
_entity_poly.type
_entity_poly.pdbx_seq_one_letter_code
_entity_poly.pdbx_strand_id
1 'polypeptide(L)'
;MARMDETFDDETLVAYLDRDLPEAEMRAVEASLRSDDSLRERLRKLEASWDLLLELPETAPDPDLAQSTIEMVALSMEDEQKSRRRTAMRRRLLGAVMLCLVLGAIGAVTGALITRMHRARLLRDLPALVEFRALQHIDSVEWLERLSQIEYLQRAAEYLRAAGEGASIPPIGQTPLPNDVGERWRWVQALDADSLARLHASRENFEQLPPPRRDELIEIAEYIAQSPRRDELLAAARAYAVILDAEGAKREQWIKDMDLDARQTEIEQIIARNLLVEYSAEMSPQDRNAVGEWMDRLLLRPDVPFSFDPYQLIIDELMQASESSFIRSEDIKELIEQLSPYPQELMRRLQSEYEQRAILMSWILSLTGSEDESPVISTEALMQKFQQLPQAMQDLYELFPEEETHSELERLLKGTRAGTSQES
;
A
#
# COMPACT_ATOMS: atom_id res chain seq x y z
N MET A 1 54.21 6.01 -11.93
CA MET A 1 53.03 5.37 -12.54
C MET A 1 52.49 6.34 -13.57
N ALA A 2 52.57 6.00 -14.86
CA ALA A 2 52.08 6.84 -15.94
C ALA A 2 50.55 6.85 -15.90
N ARG A 3 49.93 8.04 -15.79
CA ARG A 3 48.52 8.22 -16.14
C ARG A 3 48.42 7.94 -17.64
N MET A 4 47.79 6.82 -18.01
CA MET A 4 47.19 6.73 -19.33
C MET A 4 46.01 7.71 -19.31
N ASP A 5 46.12 8.80 -20.05
CA ASP A 5 44.97 9.62 -20.40
C ASP A 5 44.08 8.74 -21.28
N GLU A 6 43.09 8.10 -20.67
CA GLU A 6 42.05 7.36 -21.37
C GLU A 6 41.12 8.41 -22.01
N THR A 7 41.49 8.86 -23.20
CA THR A 7 40.70 9.86 -23.94
C THR A 7 39.51 9.18 -24.59
N PHE A 8 38.31 9.40 -24.07
CA PHE A 8 37.07 8.99 -24.72
C PHE A 8 36.80 9.91 -25.93
N ASP A 9 36.39 9.30 -27.04
CA ASP A 9 35.93 10.03 -28.22
C ASP A 9 34.47 10.47 -28.08
N ASP A 10 34.02 11.34 -29.00
CA ASP A 10 32.65 11.85 -28.95
C ASP A 10 31.61 10.75 -29.27
N GLU A 11 31.98 9.72 -30.03
CA GLU A 11 31.10 8.58 -30.34
C GLU A 11 30.76 7.78 -29.07
N THR A 12 31.75 7.49 -28.23
CA THR A 12 31.56 6.83 -26.94
C THR A 12 30.73 7.68 -25.99
N LEU A 13 30.94 9.00 -25.96
CA LEU A 13 30.14 9.91 -25.12
C LEU A 13 28.68 10.02 -25.60
N VAL A 14 28.42 9.96 -26.91
CA VAL A 14 27.05 9.91 -27.45
C VAL A 14 26.39 8.57 -27.11
N ALA A 15 27.08 7.44 -27.29
CA ALA A 15 26.57 6.13 -26.90
C ALA A 15 26.28 6.05 -25.39
N TYR A 16 27.06 6.75 -24.56
CA TYR A 16 26.78 6.91 -23.13
C TYR A 16 25.47 7.66 -22.87
N LEU A 17 25.20 8.77 -23.58
CA LEU A 17 23.95 9.53 -23.46
C LEU A 17 22.73 8.71 -23.90
N ASP A 18 22.86 7.92 -24.97
CA ASP A 18 21.81 7.05 -25.50
C ASP A 18 21.63 5.75 -24.68
N ARG A 19 22.47 5.53 -23.66
CA ARG A 19 22.55 4.31 -22.84
C ARG A 19 22.82 3.02 -23.64
N ASP A 20 23.53 3.13 -24.76
CA ASP A 20 23.88 2.02 -25.65
C ASP A 20 25.29 1.45 -25.40
N LEU A 21 25.95 1.87 -24.31
CA LEU A 21 27.25 1.32 -23.92
C LEU A 21 27.12 0.03 -23.08
N PRO A 22 28.00 -0.97 -23.27
CA PRO A 22 28.15 -2.09 -22.36
C PRO A 22 28.47 -1.63 -20.92
N GLU A 23 27.99 -2.38 -19.92
CA GLU A 23 28.07 -2.01 -18.50
C GLU A 23 29.51 -1.75 -18.00
N ALA A 24 30.50 -2.43 -18.57
CA ALA A 24 31.92 -2.22 -18.24
C ALA A 24 32.43 -0.85 -18.73
N GLU A 25 32.02 -0.44 -19.94
CA GLU A 25 32.42 0.82 -20.55
C GLU A 25 31.66 2.00 -19.93
N MET A 26 30.38 1.82 -19.62
CA MET A 26 29.58 2.81 -18.88
C MET A 26 30.22 3.17 -17.53
N ARG A 27 30.70 2.16 -16.77
CA ARG A 27 31.42 2.38 -15.50
C ARG A 27 32.76 3.10 -15.68
N ALA A 28 33.48 2.84 -16.78
CA ALA A 28 34.75 3.52 -17.09
C ALA A 28 34.54 4.99 -17.44
N VAL A 29 33.50 5.29 -18.23
CA VAL A 29 33.09 6.67 -18.56
C VAL A 29 32.67 7.42 -17.28
N GLU A 30 31.84 6.81 -16.43
CA GLU A 30 31.42 7.42 -15.16
C GLU A 30 32.58 7.71 -14.20
N ALA A 31 33.53 6.78 -14.07
CA ALA A 31 34.70 6.98 -13.24
C ALA A 31 35.55 8.15 -13.74
N SER A 32 35.67 8.29 -15.06
CA SER A 32 36.41 9.36 -15.72
C SER A 32 35.71 10.71 -15.60
N LEU A 33 34.38 10.76 -15.77
CA LEU A 33 33.56 11.96 -15.58
C LEU A 33 33.68 12.55 -14.16
N ARG A 34 33.93 11.73 -13.12
CA ARG A 34 34.14 12.23 -11.75
C ARG A 34 35.46 12.99 -11.56
N SER A 35 36.46 12.73 -12.40
CA SER A 35 37.82 13.23 -12.20
C SER A 35 38.31 14.18 -13.30
N ASP A 36 37.65 14.19 -14.47
CA ASP A 36 38.00 15.04 -15.61
C ASP A 36 36.92 16.10 -15.89
N ASP A 37 37.25 17.35 -15.58
CA ASP A 37 36.40 18.52 -15.82
C ASP A 37 36.20 18.79 -17.31
N SER A 38 37.20 18.50 -18.14
CA SER A 38 37.14 18.73 -19.59
C SER A 38 36.20 17.74 -20.28
N LEU A 39 36.16 16.50 -19.80
CA LEU A 39 35.24 15.46 -20.27
C LEU A 39 33.79 15.80 -19.92
N ARG A 40 33.54 16.30 -18.69
CA ARG A 40 32.21 16.79 -18.29
C ARG A 40 31.73 17.95 -19.15
N GLU A 41 32.62 18.87 -19.49
CA GLU A 41 32.29 20.01 -20.35
C GLU A 41 31.98 19.57 -21.79
N ARG A 42 32.67 18.55 -22.32
CA ARG A 42 32.33 17.94 -23.63
C ARG A 42 30.97 17.26 -23.60
N LEU A 43 30.67 16.47 -22.55
CA LEU A 43 29.38 15.79 -22.40
C LEU A 43 28.21 16.79 -22.35
N ARG A 44 28.35 17.89 -21.59
CA ARG A 44 27.34 18.96 -21.53
C ARG A 44 27.08 19.64 -22.88
N LYS A 45 28.11 19.81 -23.72
CA LYS A 45 27.93 20.37 -25.07
C LYS A 45 27.17 19.42 -25.99
N LEU A 46 27.40 18.12 -25.87
CA LEU A 46 26.65 17.10 -26.61
C LEU A 46 25.19 17.05 -26.16
N GLU A 47 24.94 17.06 -24.85
CA GLU A 47 23.59 17.11 -24.26
C GLU A 47 22.83 18.37 -24.72
N ALA A 48 23.45 19.55 -24.64
CA ALA A 48 22.85 20.80 -25.11
C ALA A 48 22.56 20.80 -26.62
N SER A 49 23.36 20.08 -27.42
CA SER A 49 23.10 19.94 -28.86
C SER A 49 21.90 19.03 -29.14
N TRP A 50 21.67 18.02 -28.29
CA TRP A 50 20.50 17.16 -28.33
C TRP A 50 19.23 17.89 -27.89
N ASP A 51 19.29 18.70 -26.84
CA ASP A 51 18.16 19.51 -26.38
C ASP A 51 17.70 20.50 -27.47
N LEU A 52 18.64 21.09 -28.22
CA LEU A 52 18.33 21.94 -29.36
C LEU A 52 17.60 21.21 -30.51
N LEU A 53 17.85 19.90 -30.67
CA LEU A 53 17.11 19.07 -31.64
C LEU A 53 15.67 18.79 -31.15
N LEU A 54 15.46 18.72 -29.84
CA LEU A 54 14.14 18.53 -29.23
C LEU A 54 13.31 19.82 -29.24
N GLU A 55 13.97 20.98 -29.20
CA GLU A 55 13.34 22.30 -29.34
C GLU A 55 12.99 22.68 -30.78
N LEU A 56 13.33 21.84 -31.77
CA LEU A 56 12.88 22.06 -33.14
C LEU A 56 11.33 22.03 -33.16
N PRO A 57 10.67 23.11 -33.63
CA PRO A 57 9.23 23.15 -33.67
C PRO A 57 8.73 22.00 -34.54
N GLU A 58 7.86 21.16 -33.96
CA GLU A 58 7.09 20.22 -34.75
C GLU A 58 6.25 21.02 -35.75
N THR A 59 6.74 21.14 -36.98
CA THR A 59 5.95 21.67 -38.08
C THR A 59 4.79 20.70 -38.25
N ALA A 60 3.60 21.12 -37.82
CA ALA A 60 2.36 20.44 -38.19
C ALA A 60 2.43 20.18 -39.70
N PRO A 61 2.21 18.94 -40.16
CA PRO A 61 2.39 18.59 -41.55
C PRO A 61 1.47 19.49 -42.39
N ASP A 62 2.09 20.40 -43.14
CA ASP A 62 1.38 21.26 -44.08
C ASP A 62 0.75 20.34 -45.15
N PRO A 63 -0.59 20.26 -45.24
CA PRO A 63 -1.25 19.42 -46.24
C PRO A 63 -0.84 19.81 -47.67
N ASP A 64 -0.36 21.04 -47.89
CA ASP A 64 0.12 21.50 -49.20
C ASP A 64 1.52 20.98 -49.55
N LEU A 65 2.34 20.55 -48.57
CA LEU A 65 3.66 19.92 -48.79
C LEU A 65 3.53 18.45 -49.26
N ALA A 66 2.52 17.74 -48.76
CA ALA A 66 2.14 16.42 -49.27
C ALA A 66 1.60 16.51 -50.71
N GLN A 67 0.89 17.59 -51.03
CA GLN A 67 0.40 17.88 -52.37
C GLN A 67 1.53 18.32 -53.33
N SER A 68 2.48 19.13 -52.85
CA SER A 68 3.68 19.58 -53.57
C SER A 68 4.61 18.43 -53.97
N THR A 69 4.72 17.39 -53.13
CA THR A 69 5.54 16.21 -53.45
C THR A 69 4.91 15.37 -54.56
N ILE A 70 3.58 15.30 -54.63
CA ILE A 70 2.83 14.66 -55.72
C ILE A 70 2.92 15.51 -57.01
N GLU A 71 2.86 16.84 -56.91
CA GLU A 71 3.03 17.75 -58.05
C GLU A 71 4.47 17.77 -58.59
N MET A 72 5.49 17.65 -57.73
CA MET A 72 6.90 17.56 -58.13
C MET A 72 7.20 16.23 -58.84
N VAL A 73 6.49 15.15 -58.48
CA VAL A 73 6.53 13.87 -59.20
C VAL A 73 5.83 14.01 -60.57
N ALA A 74 4.75 14.78 -60.67
CA ALA A 74 4.04 15.05 -61.93
C ALA A 74 4.83 15.98 -62.90
N LEU A 75 5.63 16.91 -62.38
CA LEU A 75 6.41 17.87 -63.17
C LEU A 75 7.77 17.34 -63.67
N SER A 76 8.16 16.12 -63.31
CA SER A 76 9.44 15.52 -63.74
C SER A 76 9.40 14.82 -65.12
N MET A 77 8.32 15.02 -65.89
CA MET A 77 8.10 14.40 -67.19
C MET A 77 8.05 15.40 -68.34
N GLU A 78 9.11 16.19 -68.54
CA GLU A 78 9.37 16.81 -69.84
C GLU A 78 10.85 17.17 -69.95
N ASP A 79 11.65 16.25 -70.50
CA ASP A 79 12.58 16.62 -71.57
C ASP A 79 13.11 15.37 -72.31
N GLU A 80 12.80 15.34 -73.60
CA GLU A 80 13.28 14.37 -74.57
C GLU A 80 14.75 14.62 -74.92
N GLN A 81 15.51 13.52 -75.03
CA GLN A 81 16.59 13.25 -76.00
C GLN A 81 17.85 12.63 -75.37
N LYS A 82 17.90 11.30 -75.45
CA LYS A 82 19.07 10.46 -75.80
C LYS A 82 18.72 9.00 -75.51
N SER A 83 18.10 8.38 -76.52
CA SER A 83 17.60 7.02 -76.48
C SER A 83 18.74 5.99 -76.57
N ARG A 84 18.51 4.83 -75.94
CA ARG A 84 19.26 3.55 -75.98
C ARG A 84 20.16 3.17 -74.79
N ARG A 85 20.76 4.10 -74.03
CA ARG A 85 21.53 3.72 -72.80
C ARG A 85 20.75 3.89 -71.47
N ARG A 86 19.75 4.78 -71.44
CA ARG A 86 18.96 5.14 -70.24
C ARG A 86 17.89 4.11 -69.85
N THR A 87 17.38 3.28 -70.76
CA THR A 87 16.25 2.36 -70.50
C THR A 87 16.59 1.24 -69.49
N ALA A 88 17.82 0.75 -69.48
CA ALA A 88 18.26 -0.26 -68.50
C ALA A 88 18.40 0.33 -67.09
N MET A 89 18.93 1.56 -66.99
CA MET A 89 19.07 2.26 -65.70
C MET A 89 17.72 2.74 -65.16
N ARG A 90 16.80 3.19 -66.02
CA ARG A 90 15.42 3.56 -65.65
C ARG A 90 14.62 2.35 -65.14
N ARG A 91 14.77 1.17 -65.77
CA ARG A 91 14.16 -0.09 -65.27
C ARG A 91 14.73 -0.52 -63.93
N ARG A 92 16.05 -0.34 -63.70
CA ARG A 92 16.66 -0.60 -62.39
C ARG A 92 16.20 0.39 -61.32
N LEU A 93 16.06 1.68 -61.65
CA LEU A 93 15.58 2.70 -60.72
C LEU A 93 14.09 2.50 -60.38
N LEU A 94 13.25 2.22 -61.39
CA LEU A 94 11.83 1.87 -61.18
C LEU A 94 11.68 0.57 -60.38
N GLY A 95 12.53 -0.43 -60.65
CA GLY A 95 12.58 -1.66 -59.85
C GLY A 95 12.97 -1.41 -58.40
N ALA A 96 13.94 -0.52 -58.15
CA ALA A 96 14.36 -0.12 -56.82
C ALA A 96 13.25 0.64 -56.07
N VAL A 97 12.57 1.60 -56.71
CA VAL A 97 11.45 2.33 -56.10
C VAL A 97 10.27 1.40 -55.79
N MET A 98 9.92 0.49 -56.71
CA MET A 98 8.89 -0.53 -56.44
C MET A 98 9.29 -1.45 -55.29
N LEU A 99 10.56 -1.86 -55.22
CA LEU A 99 11.06 -2.68 -54.12
C LEU A 99 10.98 -1.92 -52.78
N CYS A 100 11.35 -0.64 -52.75
CA CYS A 100 11.22 0.20 -51.57
C CYS A 100 9.75 0.40 -51.15
N LEU A 101 8.84 0.60 -52.10
CA LEU A 101 7.40 0.70 -51.81
C LEU A 101 6.82 -0.61 -51.27
N VAL A 102 7.22 -1.75 -51.84
CA VAL A 102 6.79 -3.07 -51.37
C VAL A 102 7.37 -3.35 -49.97
N LEU A 103 8.64 -3.06 -49.72
CA LEU A 103 9.25 -3.19 -48.40
C LEU A 103 8.60 -2.24 -47.37
N GLY A 104 8.30 -1.01 -47.76
CA GLY A 104 7.58 -0.04 -46.91
C GLY A 104 6.16 -0.49 -46.59
N ALA A 105 5.43 -1.02 -47.58
CA ALA A 105 4.09 -1.58 -47.38
C ALA A 105 4.12 -2.83 -46.48
N ILE A 106 5.09 -3.73 -46.66
CA ILE A 106 5.31 -4.87 -45.78
C ILE A 106 5.59 -4.40 -44.35
N GLY A 107 6.48 -3.43 -44.17
CA GLY A 107 6.80 -2.83 -42.86
C GLY A 107 5.59 -2.17 -42.19
N ALA A 108 4.77 -1.44 -42.93
CA ALA A 108 3.55 -0.83 -42.41
C ALA A 108 2.52 -1.89 -41.99
N VAL A 109 2.34 -2.95 -42.79
CA VAL A 109 1.41 -4.05 -42.48
C VAL A 109 1.89 -4.85 -41.27
N THR A 110 3.18 -5.20 -41.19
CA THR A 110 3.73 -5.90 -40.02
C THR A 110 3.67 -5.05 -38.76
N GLY A 111 4.00 -3.76 -38.84
CA GLY A 111 3.85 -2.83 -37.72
C GLY A 111 2.41 -2.70 -37.23
N ALA A 112 1.45 -2.58 -38.14
CA ALA A 112 0.02 -2.57 -37.81
C ALA A 112 -0.45 -3.90 -37.19
N LEU A 113 0.12 -5.03 -37.59
CA LEU A 113 -0.21 -6.34 -37.00
C LEU A 113 0.33 -6.47 -35.58
N ILE A 114 1.60 -6.10 -35.36
CA ILE A 114 2.28 -6.18 -34.06
C ILE A 114 1.56 -5.27 -33.05
N THR A 115 1.25 -4.03 -33.43
CA THR A 115 0.51 -3.10 -32.56
C THR A 115 -0.89 -3.59 -32.21
N ARG A 116 -1.62 -4.20 -33.16
CA ARG A 116 -2.91 -4.84 -32.89
C ARG A 116 -2.81 -5.99 -31.91
N MET A 117 -1.81 -6.87 -32.08
CA MET A 117 -1.58 -7.99 -31.17
C MET A 117 -1.19 -7.53 -29.77
N HIS A 118 -0.30 -6.55 -29.67
CA HIS A 118 0.11 -5.96 -28.38
C HIS A 118 -1.08 -5.33 -27.66
N ARG A 119 -1.90 -4.58 -28.40
CA ARG A 119 -3.13 -3.98 -27.85
C ARG A 119 -4.13 -5.03 -27.39
N ALA A 120 -4.34 -6.08 -28.17
CA ALA A 120 -5.26 -7.16 -27.80
C ALA A 120 -4.81 -7.87 -26.52
N ARG A 121 -3.49 -8.12 -26.38
CA ARG A 121 -2.91 -8.69 -25.16
C ARG A 121 -3.11 -7.75 -23.96
N LEU A 122 -2.76 -6.48 -24.10
CA LEU A 122 -2.91 -5.50 -23.01
C LEU A 122 -4.36 -5.33 -22.56
N LEU A 123 -5.32 -5.32 -23.48
CA LEU A 123 -6.75 -5.25 -23.15
C LEU A 123 -7.27 -6.51 -22.47
N ARG A 124 -6.72 -7.68 -22.83
CA ARG A 124 -7.04 -8.95 -22.19
C ARG A 124 -6.52 -8.98 -20.76
N ASP A 125 -5.27 -8.56 -20.56
CA ASP A 125 -4.57 -8.60 -19.27
C ASP A 125 -4.97 -7.41 -18.36
N LEU A 126 -5.77 -6.47 -18.88
CA LEU A 126 -6.23 -5.27 -18.17
C LEU A 126 -6.88 -5.53 -16.80
N PRO A 127 -7.67 -6.60 -16.56
CA PRO A 127 -8.21 -6.90 -15.23
C PRO A 127 -7.11 -7.09 -14.17
N ALA A 128 -6.01 -7.77 -14.53
CA ALA A 128 -4.87 -7.94 -13.62
C ALA A 128 -4.12 -6.62 -13.41
N LEU A 129 -4.00 -5.79 -14.45
CA LEU A 129 -3.34 -4.48 -14.36
C LEU A 129 -4.12 -3.48 -13.50
N VAL A 130 -5.45 -3.48 -13.62
CA VAL A 130 -6.32 -2.55 -12.88
C VAL A 130 -6.27 -2.84 -11.39
N GLU A 131 -6.30 -4.11 -11.02
CA GLU A 131 -6.28 -4.56 -9.61
C GLU A 131 -4.88 -4.97 -9.15
N PHE A 132 -3.83 -4.59 -9.89
CA PHE A 132 -2.46 -5.08 -9.68
C PHE A 132 -2.01 -4.95 -8.21
N ARG A 133 -2.22 -3.78 -7.61
CA ARG A 133 -1.85 -3.53 -6.21
C ARG A 133 -2.57 -4.43 -5.21
N ALA A 134 -3.82 -4.81 -5.49
CA ALA A 134 -4.56 -5.74 -4.65
C ALA A 134 -4.11 -7.18 -4.90
N LEU A 135 -3.93 -7.56 -6.17
CA LEU A 135 -3.64 -8.93 -6.55
C LEU A 135 -2.18 -9.35 -6.33
N GLN A 136 -1.22 -8.42 -6.30
CA GLN A 136 0.20 -8.77 -6.14
C GLN A 136 0.51 -9.57 -4.87
N HIS A 137 -0.33 -9.42 -3.82
CA HIS A 137 -0.21 -10.15 -2.56
C HIS A 137 -0.95 -11.50 -2.56
N ILE A 138 -1.73 -11.80 -3.59
CA ILE A 138 -2.53 -13.02 -3.71
C ILE A 138 -1.74 -14.06 -4.50
N ASP A 139 -1.45 -15.19 -3.86
CA ASP A 139 -0.60 -16.22 -4.47
C ASP A 139 -1.38 -17.29 -5.23
N SER A 140 -2.66 -17.46 -4.92
CA SER A 140 -3.50 -18.47 -5.55
C SER A 140 -4.98 -18.12 -5.45
N VAL A 141 -5.78 -18.73 -6.32
CA VAL A 141 -7.24 -18.67 -6.27
C VAL A 141 -7.77 -19.27 -4.96
N GLU A 142 -7.15 -20.35 -4.47
CA GLU A 142 -7.54 -20.96 -3.19
C GLU A 142 -7.38 -19.97 -2.03
N TRP A 143 -6.26 -19.25 -1.98
CA TRP A 143 -6.02 -18.25 -0.94
C TRP A 143 -7.03 -17.11 -1.02
N LEU A 144 -7.36 -16.64 -2.22
CA LEU A 144 -8.36 -15.60 -2.43
C LEU A 144 -9.75 -16.02 -1.92
N GLU A 145 -10.16 -17.25 -2.19
CA GLU A 145 -11.43 -17.80 -1.70
C GLU A 145 -11.44 -17.87 -0.16
N ARG A 146 -10.34 -18.30 0.47
CA ARG A 146 -10.21 -18.28 1.94
C ARG A 146 -10.31 -16.88 2.50
N LEU A 147 -9.60 -15.91 1.91
CA LEU A 147 -9.67 -14.50 2.31
C LEU A 147 -11.11 -13.97 2.30
N SER A 148 -11.89 -14.33 1.28
CA SER A 148 -13.31 -13.91 1.20
C SER A 148 -14.17 -14.43 2.34
N GLN A 149 -13.75 -15.51 3.01
CA GLN A 149 -14.46 -16.13 4.12
C GLN A 149 -14.01 -15.59 5.48
N ILE A 150 -12.93 -14.81 5.55
CA ILE A 150 -12.43 -14.25 6.81
C ILE A 150 -13.39 -13.17 7.30
N GLU A 151 -13.97 -13.40 8.47
CA GLU A 151 -14.85 -12.45 9.12
C GLU A 151 -14.11 -11.16 9.50
N TYR A 152 -14.79 -10.03 9.38
CA TYR A 152 -14.27 -8.69 9.68
C TYR A 152 -13.07 -8.18 8.84
N LEU A 153 -12.63 -8.93 7.82
CA LEU A 153 -11.53 -8.52 6.94
C LEU A 153 -11.75 -7.12 6.34
N GLN A 154 -12.95 -6.86 5.81
CA GLN A 154 -13.30 -5.58 5.20
C GLN A 154 -13.34 -4.45 6.24
N ARG A 155 -13.94 -4.71 7.42
CA ARG A 155 -14.04 -3.73 8.51
C ARG A 155 -12.65 -3.33 9.02
N ALA A 156 -11.74 -4.28 9.23
CA ALA A 156 -10.38 -3.98 9.66
C ALA A 156 -9.62 -3.13 8.62
N ALA A 157 -9.81 -3.40 7.33
CA ALA A 157 -9.23 -2.58 6.27
C ALA A 157 -9.84 -1.16 6.21
N GLU A 158 -11.13 -1.00 6.51
CA GLU A 158 -11.77 0.31 6.61
C GLU A 158 -11.23 1.12 7.79
N TYR A 159 -11.08 0.49 8.96
CA TYR A 159 -10.46 1.10 10.14
C TYR A 159 -9.05 1.59 9.84
N LEU A 160 -8.19 0.73 9.26
CA LEU A 160 -6.81 1.10 8.91
C LEU A 160 -6.77 2.31 7.96
N ARG A 161 -7.60 2.30 6.90
CA ARG A 161 -7.71 3.45 5.99
C ARG A 161 -8.13 4.73 6.71
N ALA A 162 -9.09 4.64 7.64
CA ALA A 162 -9.56 5.79 8.42
C ALA A 162 -8.48 6.33 9.37
N ALA A 163 -7.66 5.44 9.94
CA ALA A 163 -6.50 5.78 10.76
C ALA A 163 -5.34 6.37 9.94
N GLY A 164 -5.41 6.35 8.60
CA GLY A 164 -4.30 6.72 7.73
C GLY A 164 -3.18 5.68 7.71
N GLU A 165 -3.45 4.49 8.24
CA GLU A 165 -2.56 3.34 8.27
C GLU A 165 -2.82 2.45 7.04
N GLY A 166 -1.75 2.10 6.32
CA GLY A 166 -1.85 1.41 5.04
C GLY A 166 -2.10 2.35 3.87
N ALA A 167 -1.56 1.99 2.71
CA ALA A 167 -1.75 2.80 1.52
C ALA A 167 -3.21 2.69 1.06
N SER A 168 -3.92 3.82 1.00
CA SER A 168 -5.17 3.88 0.26
C SER A 168 -4.92 3.44 -1.18
N ILE A 169 -5.62 2.40 -1.62
CA ILE A 169 -5.61 1.93 -3.01
C ILE A 169 -6.87 2.52 -3.66
N PRO A 170 -6.81 3.77 -4.19
CA PRO A 170 -7.94 4.31 -4.92
C PRO A 170 -8.22 3.41 -6.14
N PRO A 171 -9.50 3.14 -6.44
CA PRO A 171 -9.84 2.41 -7.65
C PRO A 171 -9.33 3.16 -8.89
N ILE A 172 -8.89 2.43 -9.91
CA ILE A 172 -8.59 3.02 -11.20
C ILE A 172 -9.93 3.27 -11.91
N GLY A 173 -10.27 4.53 -12.13
CA GLY A 173 -11.54 4.93 -12.73
C GLY A 173 -12.74 4.96 -11.77
N GLN A 174 -13.82 5.62 -12.19
CA GLN A 174 -15.06 5.76 -11.43
C GLN A 174 -16.08 4.64 -11.72
N THR A 175 -15.94 3.98 -12.86
CA THR A 175 -16.85 2.91 -13.31
C THR A 175 -16.14 1.56 -13.26
N PRO A 176 -16.86 0.48 -12.95
CA PRO A 176 -16.27 -0.86 -12.91
C PRO A 176 -15.74 -1.26 -14.30
N LEU A 177 -14.63 -2.00 -14.30
CA LEU A 177 -14.01 -2.49 -15.53
C LEU A 177 -15.00 -3.39 -16.31
N PRO A 178 -15.30 -3.09 -17.58
CA PRO A 178 -16.18 -3.91 -18.40
C PRO A 178 -15.65 -5.33 -18.64
N ASN A 179 -16.57 -6.30 -18.65
CA ASN A 179 -16.23 -7.68 -18.97
C ASN A 179 -15.86 -7.84 -20.45
N ASP A 180 -16.54 -7.12 -21.35
CA ASP A 180 -16.29 -7.16 -22.78
C ASP A 180 -14.97 -6.46 -23.15
N VAL A 181 -14.12 -7.17 -23.91
CA VAL A 181 -12.80 -6.68 -24.32
C VAL A 181 -12.92 -5.47 -25.26
N GLY A 182 -13.97 -5.38 -26.08
CA GLY A 182 -14.22 -4.25 -26.96
C GLY A 182 -14.59 -2.97 -26.20
N GLU A 183 -15.30 -3.10 -25.09
CA GLU A 183 -15.66 -1.99 -24.20
C GLU A 183 -14.50 -1.50 -23.33
N ARG A 184 -13.57 -2.40 -22.95
CA ARG A 184 -12.39 -2.03 -22.15
C ARG A 184 -11.56 -0.91 -22.76
N TRP A 185 -11.43 -0.86 -24.09
CA TRP A 185 -10.71 0.25 -24.74
C TRP A 185 -11.40 1.59 -24.53
N ARG A 186 -12.73 1.64 -24.61
CA ARG A 186 -13.49 2.88 -24.34
C ARG A 186 -13.38 3.28 -22.87
N TRP A 187 -13.39 2.30 -21.97
CA TRP A 187 -13.17 2.53 -20.55
C TRP A 187 -11.80 3.16 -20.28
N VAL A 188 -10.72 2.63 -20.87
CA VAL A 188 -9.37 3.22 -20.76
C VAL A 188 -9.34 4.65 -21.30
N GLN A 189 -10.02 4.93 -22.42
CA GLN A 189 -10.11 6.28 -22.98
C GLN A 189 -10.92 7.27 -22.13
N ALA A 190 -11.80 6.77 -21.25
CA ALA A 190 -12.62 7.57 -20.35
C ALA A 190 -11.94 7.84 -19.00
N LEU A 191 -10.77 7.23 -18.73
CA LEU A 191 -10.01 7.49 -17.52
C LEU A 191 -9.50 8.94 -17.50
N ASP A 192 -9.58 9.56 -16.33
CA ASP A 192 -8.89 10.81 -16.06
C ASP A 192 -7.36 10.61 -16.04
N ALA A 193 -6.62 11.73 -16.08
CA ALA A 193 -5.16 11.69 -16.16
C ALA A 193 -4.48 10.97 -14.97
N ASP A 194 -5.06 11.08 -13.78
CA ASP A 194 -4.53 10.50 -12.55
C ASP A 194 -4.79 8.98 -12.49
N SER A 195 -6.00 8.55 -12.88
CA SER A 195 -6.31 7.12 -13.10
C SER A 195 -5.43 6.49 -14.19
N LEU A 196 -5.17 7.21 -15.30
CA LEU A 196 -4.31 6.73 -16.36
C LEU A 196 -2.84 6.60 -15.90
N ALA A 197 -2.35 7.55 -15.11
CA ALA A 197 -1.01 7.49 -14.51
C ALA A 197 -0.87 6.29 -13.56
N ARG A 198 -1.88 6.03 -12.71
CA ARG A 198 -1.92 4.81 -11.88
C ARG A 198 -1.90 3.54 -12.71
N LEU A 199 -2.70 3.47 -13.77
CA LEU A 199 -2.74 2.29 -14.64
C LEU A 199 -1.38 2.05 -15.31
N HIS A 200 -0.69 3.13 -15.72
CA HIS A 200 0.66 3.05 -16.26
C HIS A 200 1.66 2.53 -15.21
N ALA A 201 1.62 3.04 -13.99
CA ALA A 201 2.47 2.56 -12.90
C ALA A 201 2.21 1.08 -12.55
N SER A 202 0.93 0.67 -12.49
CA SER A 202 0.55 -0.74 -12.31
C SER A 202 1.10 -1.62 -13.43
N ARG A 203 1.05 -1.15 -14.68
CA ARG A 203 1.62 -1.87 -15.82
C ARG A 203 3.12 -2.01 -15.73
N GLU A 204 3.84 -0.93 -15.40
CA GLU A 204 5.30 -0.97 -15.27
C GLU A 204 5.73 -1.97 -14.18
N ASN A 205 5.11 -1.91 -13.01
CA ASN A 205 5.37 -2.85 -11.91
C ASN A 205 5.00 -4.29 -12.30
N PHE A 206 3.88 -4.48 -12.99
CA PHE A 206 3.48 -5.80 -13.49
C PHE A 206 4.49 -6.35 -14.51
N GLU A 207 5.00 -5.52 -15.41
CA GLU A 207 6.00 -5.94 -16.42
C GLU A 207 7.35 -6.34 -15.79
N GLN A 208 7.71 -5.78 -14.62
CA GLN A 208 8.90 -6.14 -13.86
C GLN A 208 8.81 -7.52 -13.18
N LEU A 209 7.61 -8.09 -13.03
CA LEU A 209 7.44 -9.40 -12.41
C LEU A 209 7.98 -10.54 -13.30
N PRO A 210 8.49 -11.63 -12.70
CA PRO A 210 8.83 -12.85 -13.42
C PRO A 210 7.63 -13.37 -14.24
N PRO A 211 7.84 -13.92 -15.46
CA PRO A 211 6.74 -14.40 -16.30
C PRO A 211 5.75 -15.35 -15.60
N PRO A 212 6.18 -16.35 -14.81
CA PRO A 212 5.25 -17.24 -14.10
C PRO A 212 4.31 -16.48 -13.16
N ARG A 213 4.84 -15.47 -12.44
CA ARG A 213 4.04 -14.66 -11.52
C ARG A 213 3.02 -13.79 -12.26
N ARG A 214 3.36 -13.29 -13.45
CA ARG A 214 2.41 -12.54 -14.28
C ARG A 214 1.25 -13.43 -14.73
N ASP A 215 1.56 -14.66 -15.15
CA ASP A 215 0.56 -15.62 -15.59
C ASP A 215 -0.39 -16.00 -14.43
N GLU A 216 0.14 -16.21 -13.22
CA GLU A 216 -0.65 -16.44 -11.99
C GLU A 216 -1.62 -15.28 -11.70
N LEU A 217 -1.14 -14.03 -11.75
CA LEU A 217 -2.00 -12.86 -11.50
C LEU A 217 -3.07 -12.68 -12.58
N ILE A 218 -2.77 -13.01 -13.84
CA ILE A 218 -3.75 -13.02 -14.92
C ILE A 218 -4.82 -14.08 -14.66
N GLU A 219 -4.42 -15.30 -14.26
CA GLU A 219 -5.34 -16.38 -13.92
C GLU A 219 -6.28 -16.00 -12.77
N ILE A 220 -5.74 -15.41 -11.69
CA ILE A 220 -6.53 -14.93 -10.56
C ILE A 220 -7.51 -13.83 -11.02
N ALA A 221 -7.07 -12.87 -11.82
CA ALA A 221 -7.92 -11.81 -12.31
C ALA A 221 -9.04 -12.32 -13.24
N GLU A 222 -8.74 -13.31 -14.10
CA GLU A 222 -9.72 -13.97 -14.96
C GLU A 222 -10.74 -14.77 -14.13
N TYR A 223 -10.28 -15.46 -13.08
CA TYR A 223 -11.16 -16.16 -12.13
C TYR A 223 -12.15 -15.20 -11.47
N ILE A 224 -11.66 -14.09 -10.93
CA ILE A 224 -12.50 -13.04 -10.33
C ILE A 224 -13.52 -12.49 -11.33
N ALA A 225 -13.10 -12.20 -12.56
CA ALA A 225 -13.97 -11.61 -13.59
C ALA A 225 -15.10 -12.55 -14.03
N GLN A 226 -14.87 -13.86 -13.98
CA GLN A 226 -15.84 -14.89 -14.36
C GLN A 226 -16.73 -15.33 -13.17
N SER A 227 -16.33 -15.04 -11.94
CA SER A 227 -17.04 -15.45 -10.74
C SER A 227 -18.33 -14.63 -10.53
N PRO A 228 -19.46 -15.28 -10.14
CA PRO A 228 -20.65 -14.56 -9.70
C PRO A 228 -20.42 -13.77 -8.40
N ARG A 229 -19.35 -14.08 -7.64
CA ARG A 229 -18.92 -13.39 -6.42
C ARG A 229 -17.80 -12.36 -6.69
N ARG A 230 -17.72 -11.83 -7.92
CA ARG A 230 -16.67 -10.88 -8.35
C ARG A 230 -16.40 -9.77 -7.34
N ASP A 231 -17.45 -9.06 -6.92
CA ASP A 231 -17.31 -7.88 -6.07
C ASP A 231 -16.80 -8.24 -4.66
N GLU A 232 -17.24 -9.38 -4.13
CA GLU A 232 -16.81 -9.91 -2.84
C GLU A 232 -15.32 -10.32 -2.87
N LEU A 233 -14.89 -11.04 -3.91
CA LEU A 233 -13.51 -11.46 -4.08
C LEU A 233 -12.57 -10.25 -4.28
N LEU A 234 -12.99 -9.24 -5.05
CA LEU A 234 -12.24 -8.00 -5.20
C LEU A 234 -12.14 -7.22 -3.89
N ALA A 235 -13.24 -7.13 -3.14
CA ALA A 235 -13.25 -6.48 -1.84
C ALA A 235 -12.30 -7.19 -0.86
N ALA A 236 -12.28 -8.52 -0.85
CA ALA A 236 -11.36 -9.32 -0.03
C ALA A 236 -9.89 -9.08 -0.42
N ALA A 237 -9.56 -9.14 -1.72
CA ALA A 237 -8.19 -8.87 -2.19
C ALA A 237 -7.70 -7.46 -1.81
N ARG A 238 -8.57 -6.45 -1.98
CA ARG A 238 -8.24 -5.06 -1.62
C ARG A 238 -8.11 -4.85 -0.12
N ALA A 239 -8.96 -5.49 0.68
CA ALA A 239 -8.88 -5.42 2.14
C ALA A 239 -7.58 -6.07 2.65
N TYR A 240 -7.25 -7.24 2.11
CA TYR A 240 -6.01 -7.94 2.43
C TYR A 240 -4.76 -7.13 2.08
N ALA A 241 -4.74 -6.49 0.91
CA ALA A 241 -3.62 -5.63 0.51
C ALA A 241 -3.41 -4.44 1.47
N VAL A 242 -4.50 -3.79 1.93
CA VAL A 242 -4.40 -2.71 2.93
C VAL A 242 -3.83 -3.20 4.26
N ILE A 243 -4.28 -4.37 4.72
CA ILE A 243 -3.78 -4.97 5.95
C ILE A 243 -2.29 -5.27 5.84
N LEU A 244 -1.84 -5.90 4.76
CA LEU A 244 -0.42 -6.20 4.56
C LEU A 244 0.44 -4.95 4.41
N ASP A 245 -0.04 -3.93 3.70
CA ASP A 245 0.66 -2.65 3.55
C ASP A 245 0.87 -1.98 4.92
N ALA A 246 -0.08 -2.13 5.86
CA ALA A 246 0.04 -1.60 7.22
C ALA A 246 1.06 -2.35 8.09
N GLU A 247 1.18 -3.68 7.93
CA GLU A 247 2.14 -4.50 8.70
C GLU A 247 3.60 -4.32 8.24
N GLY A 248 3.80 -3.87 6.99
CA GLY A 248 5.11 -3.58 6.40
C GLY A 248 5.85 -4.80 5.84
N ALA A 249 6.84 -4.52 4.98
CA ALA A 249 7.45 -5.52 4.08
C ALA A 249 8.07 -6.76 4.77
N LYS A 250 8.64 -6.59 5.97
CA LYS A 250 9.23 -7.73 6.71
C LYS A 250 8.17 -8.72 7.17
N ARG A 251 7.06 -8.20 7.73
CA ARG A 251 5.96 -9.04 8.22
C ARG A 251 5.21 -9.64 7.04
N GLU A 252 5.00 -8.87 5.98
CA GLU A 252 4.42 -9.35 4.73
C GLU A 252 5.15 -10.59 4.18
N GLN A 253 6.48 -10.52 4.06
CA GLN A 253 7.26 -11.65 3.57
C GLN A 253 7.12 -12.88 4.48
N TRP A 254 7.17 -12.68 5.80
CA TRP A 254 7.00 -13.77 6.76
C TRP A 254 5.63 -14.44 6.67
N ILE A 255 4.55 -13.66 6.46
CA ILE A 255 3.18 -14.18 6.23
C ILE A 255 3.12 -14.98 4.91
N LYS A 256 3.80 -14.52 3.86
CA LYS A 256 3.87 -15.21 2.57
C LYS A 256 4.59 -16.56 2.64
N ASP A 257 5.56 -16.70 3.54
CA ASP A 257 6.31 -17.95 3.70
C ASP A 257 5.52 -19.02 4.50
N MET A 258 4.37 -18.68 5.09
CA MET A 258 3.49 -19.61 5.80
C MET A 258 2.65 -20.48 4.85
N ASP A 259 2.27 -21.66 5.34
CA ASP A 259 1.17 -22.43 4.74
C ASP A 259 -0.18 -21.71 4.89
N LEU A 260 -1.19 -22.13 4.12
CA LEU A 260 -2.47 -21.42 4.06
C LEU A 260 -3.24 -21.39 5.39
N ASP A 261 -3.13 -22.42 6.23
CA ASP A 261 -3.86 -22.48 7.51
C ASP A 261 -3.20 -21.56 8.55
N ALA A 262 -1.87 -21.62 8.64
CA ALA A 262 -1.09 -20.72 9.48
C ALA A 262 -1.25 -19.26 9.05
N ARG A 263 -1.23 -19.00 7.73
CA ARG A 263 -1.43 -17.68 7.15
C ARG A 263 -2.81 -17.12 7.47
N GLN A 264 -3.87 -17.92 7.33
CA GLN A 264 -5.23 -17.51 7.70
C GLN A 264 -5.30 -17.13 9.18
N THR A 265 -4.75 -17.97 10.04
CA THR A 265 -4.76 -17.76 11.50
C THR A 265 -4.01 -16.48 11.89
N GLU A 266 -2.90 -16.17 11.21
CA GLU A 266 -2.14 -14.94 11.43
C GLU A 266 -2.92 -13.69 10.98
N ILE A 267 -3.59 -13.76 9.81
CA ILE A 267 -4.42 -12.65 9.32
C ILE A 267 -5.62 -12.40 10.24
N GLU A 268 -6.25 -13.45 10.74
CA GLU A 268 -7.33 -13.34 11.74
C GLU A 268 -6.85 -12.68 13.04
N GLN A 269 -5.62 -12.96 13.49
CA GLN A 269 -5.01 -12.29 14.65
C GLN A 269 -4.74 -10.81 14.38
N ILE A 270 -4.19 -10.46 13.22
CA ILE A 270 -3.96 -9.06 12.82
C ILE A 270 -5.28 -8.28 12.77
N ILE A 271 -6.32 -8.88 12.18
CA ILE A 271 -7.68 -8.31 12.14
C ILE A 271 -8.22 -8.09 13.56
N ALA A 272 -8.14 -9.12 14.42
CA ALA A 272 -8.64 -9.02 15.78
C ALA A 272 -7.93 -7.91 16.57
N ARG A 273 -6.60 -7.84 16.47
CA ARG A 273 -5.80 -6.78 17.10
C ARG A 273 -6.25 -5.39 16.66
N ASN A 274 -6.35 -5.15 15.36
CA ASN A 274 -6.70 -3.82 14.83
C ASN A 274 -8.12 -3.40 15.25
N LEU A 275 -9.07 -4.33 15.23
CA LEU A 275 -10.45 -4.06 15.67
C LEU A 275 -10.57 -3.88 17.18
N LEU A 276 -9.75 -4.56 17.98
CA LEU A 276 -9.70 -4.32 19.43
C LEU A 276 -9.11 -2.96 19.77
N VAL A 277 -8.15 -2.46 18.96
CA VAL A 277 -7.65 -1.08 19.07
C VAL A 277 -8.75 -0.08 18.68
N GLU A 278 -9.44 -0.29 17.55
CA GLU A 278 -10.62 0.51 17.16
C GLU A 278 -11.64 0.56 18.31
N TYR A 279 -11.95 -0.61 18.88
CA TYR A 279 -12.92 -0.77 19.94
C TYR A 279 -12.58 0.02 21.21
N SER A 280 -11.30 0.30 21.46
CA SER A 280 -10.87 1.08 22.63
C SER A 280 -11.45 2.49 22.65
N ALA A 281 -11.71 3.08 21.48
CA ALA A 281 -12.33 4.40 21.35
C ALA A 281 -13.85 4.35 21.49
N GLU A 282 -14.47 3.24 21.09
CA GLU A 282 -15.92 3.05 21.04
C GLU A 282 -16.45 2.08 22.09
N MET A 283 -15.66 1.85 23.15
CA MET A 283 -15.95 0.80 24.13
C MET A 283 -17.35 0.96 24.73
N SER A 284 -18.11 -0.13 24.79
CA SER A 284 -19.45 -0.12 25.37
C SER A 284 -19.39 0.24 26.87
N PRO A 285 -20.42 0.89 27.44
CA PRO A 285 -20.44 1.18 28.88
C PRO A 285 -20.27 -0.06 29.76
N GLN A 286 -20.81 -1.20 29.33
CA GLN A 286 -20.64 -2.49 30.01
C GLN A 286 -19.16 -2.90 30.07
N ASP A 287 -18.45 -2.83 28.96
CA ASP A 287 -17.05 -3.25 28.90
C ASP A 287 -16.14 -2.27 29.62
N ARG A 288 -16.45 -0.97 29.58
CA ARG A 288 -15.73 0.03 30.41
C ARG A 288 -15.85 -0.28 31.89
N ASN A 289 -17.06 -0.63 32.36
CA ASN A 289 -17.26 -1.07 33.74
C ASN A 289 -16.48 -2.34 34.04
N ALA A 290 -16.54 -3.35 33.17
CA ALA A 290 -15.85 -4.62 33.40
C ALA A 290 -14.33 -4.41 33.53
N VAL A 291 -13.74 -3.57 32.68
CA VAL A 291 -12.31 -3.19 32.76
C VAL A 291 -12.03 -2.43 34.05
N GLY A 292 -12.87 -1.45 34.43
CA GLY A 292 -12.71 -0.68 35.67
C GLY A 292 -12.82 -1.53 36.94
N GLU A 293 -13.83 -2.40 37.02
CA GLU A 293 -14.01 -3.33 38.14
C GLU A 293 -12.87 -4.35 38.22
N TRP A 294 -12.38 -4.82 37.07
CA TRP A 294 -11.20 -5.68 37.03
C TRP A 294 -9.99 -4.96 37.63
N MET A 295 -9.70 -3.73 37.20
CA MET A 295 -8.59 -2.93 37.74
C MET A 295 -8.71 -2.68 39.24
N ASP A 296 -9.89 -2.27 39.72
CA ASP A 296 -10.16 -2.08 41.14
C ASP A 296 -9.89 -3.35 41.94
N ARG A 297 -10.31 -4.52 41.42
CA ARG A 297 -10.01 -5.82 42.05
C ARG A 297 -8.52 -6.14 42.07
N LEU A 298 -7.77 -5.81 41.02
CA LEU A 298 -6.31 -6.01 41.04
C LEU A 298 -5.67 -5.19 42.17
N LEU A 299 -6.02 -3.91 42.28
CA LEU A 299 -5.42 -2.97 43.23
C LEU A 299 -5.76 -3.27 44.70
N LEU A 300 -6.88 -3.95 44.94
CA LEU A 300 -7.27 -4.39 46.28
C LEU A 300 -6.53 -5.65 46.75
N ARG A 301 -5.72 -6.30 45.90
CA ARG A 301 -4.98 -7.50 46.28
C ARG A 301 -3.79 -7.16 47.18
N PRO A 302 -3.52 -7.98 48.21
CA PRO A 302 -2.47 -7.71 49.19
C PRO A 302 -1.04 -7.85 48.64
N ASP A 303 -0.86 -8.52 47.51
CA ASP A 303 0.43 -8.70 46.83
C ASP A 303 0.76 -7.56 45.85
N VAL A 304 -0.16 -6.63 45.61
CA VAL A 304 0.08 -5.48 44.73
C VAL A 304 0.81 -4.37 45.50
N PRO A 305 1.95 -3.86 44.99
CA PRO A 305 2.67 -2.79 45.64
C PRO A 305 1.85 -1.50 45.64
N PHE A 306 1.97 -0.73 46.72
CA PHE A 306 1.37 0.59 46.80
C PHE A 306 1.97 1.51 45.72
N SER A 307 1.10 2.23 44.99
CA SER A 307 1.48 3.25 44.01
C SER A 307 0.59 4.48 44.17
N PHE A 308 1.19 5.66 44.02
CA PHE A 308 0.48 6.95 43.91
C PHE A 308 -0.18 7.13 42.55
N ASP A 309 0.16 6.29 41.58
CA ASP A 309 -0.53 6.21 40.30
C ASP A 309 -0.87 4.74 40.04
N PRO A 310 -2.02 4.27 40.55
CA PRO A 310 -2.39 2.87 40.44
C PRO A 310 -2.64 2.45 38.98
N TYR A 311 -3.04 3.39 38.11
CA TYR A 311 -3.23 3.14 36.68
C TYR A 311 -1.90 2.94 35.97
N GLN A 312 -0.92 3.80 36.24
CA GLN A 312 0.43 3.64 35.69
C GLN A 312 1.09 2.34 36.15
N LEU A 313 0.87 1.93 37.41
CA LEU A 313 1.36 0.64 37.91
C LEU A 313 0.82 -0.54 37.08
N ILE A 314 -0.50 -0.54 36.79
CA ILE A 314 -1.11 -1.60 35.96
C ILE A 314 -0.55 -1.56 34.53
N ILE A 315 -0.40 -0.37 33.94
CA ILE A 315 0.17 -0.19 32.59
C ILE A 315 1.60 -0.75 32.52
N ASP A 316 2.46 -0.37 33.47
CA ASP A 316 3.84 -0.84 33.54
C ASP A 316 3.91 -2.36 33.69
N GLU A 317 3.00 -2.93 34.48
CA GLU A 317 2.89 -4.37 34.68
C GLU A 317 2.44 -5.12 33.42
N LEU A 318 1.48 -4.56 32.68
CA LEU A 318 1.02 -5.10 31.41
C LEU A 318 2.14 -5.09 30.36
N MET A 319 3.03 -4.09 30.38
CA MET A 319 4.18 -4.03 29.47
C MET A 319 5.27 -5.05 29.79
N GLN A 320 5.54 -5.31 31.08
CA GLN A 320 6.67 -6.14 31.47
C GLN A 320 6.46 -7.64 31.25
N ALA A 321 5.21 -8.11 31.27
CA ALA A 321 4.81 -9.50 30.98
C ALA A 321 5.78 -10.56 31.57
N SER A 322 6.16 -10.40 32.83
CA SER A 322 7.16 -11.25 33.51
C SER A 322 6.50 -12.41 34.28
N GLU A 323 7.24 -13.48 34.57
CA GLU A 323 6.77 -14.56 35.46
C GLU A 323 6.44 -14.07 36.88
N SER A 324 7.03 -12.94 37.29
CA SER A 324 6.76 -12.26 38.55
C SER A 324 5.57 -11.29 38.46
N SER A 325 4.85 -11.25 37.34
CA SER A 325 3.75 -10.31 37.14
C SER A 325 2.62 -10.56 38.15
N PHE A 326 2.20 -9.52 38.87
CA PHE A 326 1.04 -9.60 39.77
C PHE A 326 -0.27 -9.73 38.97
N ILE A 327 -0.30 -9.27 37.72
CA ILE A 327 -1.36 -9.58 36.76
C ILE A 327 -1.10 -10.98 36.22
N ARG A 328 -1.94 -11.94 36.58
CA ARG A 328 -1.80 -13.35 36.17
C ARG A 328 -2.62 -13.63 34.92
N SER A 329 -2.28 -14.70 34.20
CA SER A 329 -3.04 -15.13 33.02
C SER A 329 -4.51 -15.42 33.35
N GLU A 330 -4.80 -15.91 34.55
CA GLU A 330 -6.17 -16.13 35.03
C GLU A 330 -6.96 -14.84 35.18
N ASP A 331 -6.32 -13.75 35.63
CA ASP A 331 -6.97 -12.44 35.79
C ASP A 331 -7.43 -11.90 34.43
N ILE A 332 -6.61 -12.09 33.38
CA ILE A 332 -6.91 -11.67 32.01
C ILE A 332 -8.07 -12.50 31.45
N LYS A 333 -8.04 -13.83 31.66
CA LYS A 333 -9.12 -14.73 31.22
C LYS A 333 -10.45 -14.38 31.88
N GLU A 334 -10.44 -14.09 33.19
CA GLU A 334 -11.63 -13.69 33.93
C GLU A 334 -12.21 -12.38 33.37
N LEU A 335 -11.36 -11.39 33.07
CA LEU A 335 -11.82 -10.16 32.42
C LEU A 335 -12.46 -10.47 31.06
N ILE A 336 -11.80 -11.26 30.21
CA ILE A 336 -12.33 -11.62 28.87
C ILE A 336 -13.70 -12.28 28.98
N GLU A 337 -13.94 -13.10 30.01
CA GLU A 337 -15.25 -13.73 30.25
C GLU A 337 -16.36 -12.75 30.63
N GLN A 338 -16.01 -11.59 31.21
CA GLN A 338 -16.94 -10.54 31.61
C GLN A 338 -17.28 -9.55 30.48
N LEU A 339 -16.46 -9.52 29.42
CA LEU A 339 -16.68 -8.67 28.25
C LEU A 339 -17.93 -9.08 27.46
N SER A 340 -18.49 -8.11 26.75
CA SER A 340 -19.55 -8.33 25.77
C SER A 340 -19.09 -9.25 24.63
N PRO A 341 -20.02 -9.93 23.91
CA PRO A 341 -19.65 -11.00 22.98
C PRO A 341 -18.64 -10.61 21.88
N TYR A 342 -18.70 -9.37 21.39
CA TYR A 342 -17.84 -8.90 20.29
C TYR A 342 -16.36 -8.80 20.68
N PRO A 343 -15.94 -7.95 21.65
CA PRO A 343 -14.55 -7.88 22.08
C PRO A 343 -14.08 -9.19 22.75
N GLN A 344 -14.99 -9.94 23.40
CA GLN A 344 -14.66 -11.25 23.94
C GLN A 344 -14.20 -12.23 22.84
N GLU A 345 -14.95 -12.32 21.74
CA GLU A 345 -14.59 -13.17 20.59
C GLU A 345 -13.25 -12.75 19.98
N LEU A 346 -13.04 -11.45 19.75
CA LEU A 346 -11.77 -10.96 19.21
C LEU A 346 -10.58 -11.22 20.14
N MET A 347 -10.74 -11.01 21.45
CA MET A 347 -9.69 -11.30 22.44
C MET A 347 -9.30 -12.79 22.46
N ARG A 348 -10.26 -13.69 22.24
CA ARG A 348 -10.00 -15.14 22.14
C ARG A 348 -9.23 -15.54 20.89
N ARG A 349 -9.31 -14.75 19.81
CA ARG A 349 -8.53 -14.99 18.57
C ARG A 349 -7.06 -14.65 18.74
N LEU A 350 -6.70 -13.74 19.65
CA LEU A 350 -5.31 -13.45 19.99
C LEU A 350 -4.70 -14.66 20.71
N GLN A 351 -3.72 -15.30 20.07
CA GLN A 351 -3.09 -16.51 20.62
C GLN A 351 -2.08 -16.22 21.73
N SER A 352 -1.52 -15.01 21.73
CA SER A 352 -0.47 -14.61 22.66
C SER A 352 -1.04 -13.78 23.81
N GLU A 353 -0.73 -14.18 25.04
CA GLU A 353 -1.04 -13.38 26.23
C GLU A 353 -0.39 -11.99 26.15
N TYR A 354 0.78 -11.87 25.51
CA TYR A 354 1.44 -10.59 25.30
C TYR A 354 0.57 -9.63 24.46
N GLU A 355 -0.09 -10.12 23.42
CA GLU A 355 -0.98 -9.29 22.60
C GLU A 355 -2.24 -8.90 23.37
N GLN A 356 -2.82 -9.82 24.13
CA GLN A 356 -3.96 -9.53 25.01
C GLN A 356 -3.59 -8.44 26.03
N ARG A 357 -2.41 -8.51 26.65
CA ARG A 357 -1.91 -7.46 27.55
C ARG A 357 -1.72 -6.12 26.85
N ALA A 358 -1.18 -6.12 25.63
CA ALA A 358 -1.00 -4.89 24.85
C ALA A 358 -2.36 -4.22 24.51
N ILE A 359 -3.38 -5.02 24.18
CA ILE A 359 -4.75 -4.51 23.97
C ILE A 359 -5.34 -3.97 25.27
N LEU A 360 -5.21 -4.69 26.39
CA LEU A 360 -5.70 -4.19 27.68
C LEU A 360 -5.02 -2.88 28.07
N MET A 361 -3.72 -2.76 27.80
CA MET A 361 -2.99 -1.51 28.03
C MET A 361 -3.56 -0.36 27.20
N SER A 362 -3.85 -0.57 25.90
CA SER A 362 -4.43 0.49 25.06
C SER A 362 -5.82 0.90 25.55
N TRP A 363 -6.60 -0.04 26.06
CA TRP A 363 -7.91 0.22 26.66
C TRP A 363 -7.81 1.08 27.92
N ILE A 364 -6.89 0.74 28.84
CA ILE A 364 -6.67 1.52 30.06
C ILE A 364 -6.18 2.92 29.74
N LEU A 365 -5.30 3.08 28.74
CA LEU A 365 -4.85 4.39 28.28
C LEU A 365 -6.00 5.23 27.72
N SER A 366 -6.91 4.63 26.94
CA SER A 366 -8.13 5.30 26.45
C SER A 366 -9.04 5.76 27.60
N LEU A 367 -9.23 4.89 28.61
CA LEU A 367 -10.06 5.21 29.78
C LEU A 367 -9.47 6.31 30.66
N THR A 368 -8.14 6.38 30.77
CA THR A 368 -7.46 7.32 31.68
C THR A 368 -7.04 8.64 31.02
N GLY A 369 -6.82 8.65 29.70
CA GLY A 369 -6.34 9.82 28.96
C GLY A 369 -7.42 10.82 28.52
N SER A 370 -8.71 10.53 28.73
CA SER A 370 -9.82 11.45 28.40
C SER A 370 -10.06 12.48 29.52
N GLU A 371 -9.13 13.41 29.70
CA GLU A 371 -9.25 14.45 30.75
C GLU A 371 -10.35 15.50 30.47
N ASP A 372 -10.87 15.61 29.24
CA ASP A 372 -11.65 16.78 28.81
C ASP A 372 -13.13 16.82 29.23
N GLU A 373 -13.69 15.75 29.81
CA GLU A 373 -15.07 15.76 30.32
C GLU A 373 -15.19 15.05 31.67
N SER A 374 -14.54 15.61 32.70
CA SER A 374 -14.78 15.15 34.07
C SER A 374 -16.11 15.69 34.62
N PRO A 375 -17.14 14.85 34.88
CA PRO A 375 -18.27 15.29 35.70
C PRO A 375 -17.76 15.65 37.10
N VAL A 376 -18.22 16.77 37.66
CA VAL A 376 -17.91 17.20 39.02
C VAL A 376 -18.28 16.07 39.99
N ILE A 377 -17.28 15.47 40.64
CA ILE A 377 -17.52 14.38 41.59
C ILE A 377 -18.04 14.99 42.90
N SER A 378 -19.10 14.40 43.43
CA SER A 378 -19.62 14.81 44.73
C SER A 378 -18.71 14.32 45.86
N THR A 379 -18.45 15.18 46.85
CA THR A 379 -17.69 14.85 48.08
C THR A 379 -18.21 13.60 48.78
N GLU A 380 -19.51 13.32 48.67
CA GLU A 380 -20.14 12.11 49.21
C GLU A 380 -19.64 10.82 48.55
N ALA A 381 -19.43 10.85 47.23
CA ALA A 381 -18.87 9.70 46.52
C ALA A 381 -17.40 9.48 46.94
N LEU A 382 -16.63 10.57 47.11
CA LEU A 382 -15.23 10.54 47.58
C LEU A 382 -15.13 9.87 48.94
N MET A 383 -16.00 10.27 49.86
CA MET A 383 -16.06 9.71 51.20
C MET A 383 -16.45 8.21 51.19
N GLN A 384 -17.39 7.83 50.32
CA GLN A 384 -17.80 6.43 50.19
C GLN A 384 -16.66 5.55 49.66
N LYS A 385 -15.89 6.03 48.67
CA LYS A 385 -14.73 5.29 48.14
C LYS A 385 -13.61 5.20 49.17
N PHE A 386 -13.33 6.28 49.90
CA PHE A 386 -12.35 6.29 50.98
C PHE A 386 -12.64 5.21 52.04
N GLN A 387 -13.91 5.09 52.47
CA GLN A 387 -14.34 4.08 53.45
C GLN A 387 -14.23 2.63 52.96
N GLN A 388 -14.15 2.41 51.64
CA GLN A 388 -14.00 1.08 51.04
C GLN A 388 -12.54 0.65 50.92
N LEU A 389 -11.58 1.56 51.09
CA LEU A 389 -10.15 1.23 51.04
C LEU A 389 -9.73 0.37 52.24
N PRO A 390 -8.71 -0.52 52.11
CA PRO A 390 -8.13 -1.21 53.26
C PRO A 390 -7.70 -0.23 54.36
N GLN A 391 -7.82 -0.61 55.64
CA GLN A 391 -7.49 0.29 56.77
C GLN A 391 -6.08 0.90 56.64
N ALA A 392 -5.09 0.11 56.20
CA ALA A 392 -3.73 0.60 56.00
C ALA A 392 -3.62 1.72 54.95
N MET A 393 -4.50 1.73 53.94
CA MET A 393 -4.60 2.81 52.95
C MET A 393 -5.33 4.02 53.54
N GLN A 394 -6.40 3.81 54.31
CA GLN A 394 -7.11 4.90 54.99
C GLN A 394 -6.18 5.65 55.95
N ASP A 395 -5.44 4.91 56.79
CA ASP A 395 -4.45 5.45 57.73
C ASP A 395 -3.34 6.21 56.99
N LEU A 396 -2.97 5.76 55.78
CA LEU A 396 -1.96 6.42 54.96
C LEU A 396 -2.49 7.73 54.38
N TYR A 397 -3.72 7.76 53.84
CA TYR A 397 -4.37 8.96 53.31
C TYR A 397 -4.71 10.01 54.38
N GLU A 398 -4.91 9.62 55.64
CA GLU A 398 -5.04 10.54 56.77
C GLU A 398 -3.77 11.34 57.06
N LEU A 399 -2.61 10.90 56.55
CA LEU A 399 -1.32 11.57 56.71
C LEU A 399 -1.00 12.58 55.60
N PHE A 400 -1.80 12.64 54.53
CA PHE A 400 -1.59 13.55 53.40
C PHE A 400 -2.38 14.86 53.56
N PRO A 401 -1.92 15.96 52.92
CA PRO A 401 -2.71 17.19 52.79
C PRO A 401 -4.07 16.91 52.13
N GLU A 402 -5.12 17.57 52.62
CA GLU A 402 -6.52 17.37 52.18
C GLU A 402 -6.69 17.54 50.65
N GLU A 403 -5.95 18.46 50.03
CA GLU A 403 -5.97 18.69 48.58
C GLU A 403 -5.42 17.50 47.77
N GLU A 404 -4.37 16.83 48.25
CA GLU A 404 -3.78 15.66 47.60
C GLU A 404 -4.70 14.44 47.75
N THR A 405 -5.26 14.23 48.95
CA THR A 405 -6.22 13.16 49.20
C THR A 405 -7.50 13.33 48.39
N HIS A 406 -8.00 14.56 48.25
CA HIS A 406 -9.19 14.85 47.44
C HIS A 406 -8.94 14.61 45.95
N SER A 407 -7.80 15.07 45.42
CA SER A 407 -7.41 14.84 44.02
C SER A 407 -7.28 13.35 43.70
N GLU A 408 -6.70 12.57 44.61
CA GLU A 408 -6.47 11.14 44.38
C GLU A 408 -7.75 10.32 44.54
N LEU A 409 -8.61 10.64 45.51
CA LEU A 409 -9.94 10.05 45.60
C LEU A 409 -10.81 10.43 44.39
N GLU A 410 -10.68 11.64 43.85
CA GLU A 410 -11.36 12.05 42.62
C GLU A 410 -10.90 11.22 41.43
N ARG A 411 -9.59 10.99 41.33
CA ARG A 411 -9.01 10.14 40.29
C ARG A 411 -9.54 8.70 40.38
N LEU A 412 -9.55 8.12 41.58
CA LEU A 412 -10.09 6.78 41.83
C LEU A 412 -11.59 6.67 41.50
N LEU A 413 -12.39 7.71 41.79
CA LEU A 413 -13.81 7.71 41.46
C LEU A 413 -14.12 7.96 39.99
N LYS A 414 -13.33 8.76 39.28
CA LYS A 414 -13.48 8.93 37.83
C LYS A 414 -13.28 7.59 37.13
N GLY A 415 -12.30 6.79 37.58
CA GLY A 415 -12.12 5.42 37.09
C GLY A 415 -13.31 4.50 37.35
N THR A 416 -14.05 4.67 38.46
CA THR A 416 -15.23 3.85 38.79
C THR A 416 -16.53 4.32 38.09
N ARG A 417 -16.71 5.61 37.80
CA ARG A 417 -17.96 6.17 37.22
C ARG A 417 -18.08 6.08 35.70
N ALA A 418 -17.01 5.76 34.98
CA ALA A 418 -16.98 5.69 33.52
C ALA A 418 -17.96 4.69 32.88
N GLY A 419 -18.70 3.88 33.63
CA GLY A 419 -19.83 3.11 33.07
C GLY A 419 -21.11 3.04 33.90
N THR A 420 -21.35 3.93 34.88
CA THR A 420 -22.64 3.97 35.61
C THR A 420 -23.62 5.07 35.15
N SER A 421 -23.31 5.81 34.08
CA SER A 421 -24.15 6.93 33.61
C SER A 421 -24.96 6.61 32.35
N GLN A 422 -25.95 5.71 32.44
CA GLN A 422 -27.12 5.69 31.53
C GLN A 422 -28.24 4.75 32.03
N GLU A 423 -28.84 5.07 33.18
CA GLU A 423 -30.23 4.71 33.49
C GLU A 423 -30.88 5.91 34.20
N SER A 424 -31.45 6.83 33.41
CA SER A 424 -32.46 7.81 33.81
C SER A 424 -33.18 8.35 32.58
#